data_AF-A0A4E0QVB0-F1
#
_entry.id   AF-A0A4E0QVB0-F1
#
_cell.length_a   1.000
_cell.length_b   1.000
_cell.length_c   1.000
_cell.angle_alpha   90.00
_cell.angle_beta   90.00
_cell.angle_gamma   90.00
#
_symmetry.space_group_name_H-M   'P 1'
#
loop_
_entity.id
_entity.type
_entity.pdbx_description
1 polymer ?
#
loop_
_entity_poly.entity_id
_entity_poly.type
_entity_poly.pdbx_seq_one_letter_code
_entity_poly.pdbx_strand_id
1 'polypeptide(L)' 'GRLPNTVNVEKLIVGTSYARNPLLVRFMENLGYMEKLGRGLPMVYREAKNLNRFIDFIDEGEEFRVILGLNAFKS' A
#
# COMPACT_ATOMS: atom_id res chain seq x y z
N GLY A 1 -8.13 2.59 9.15
CA GLY A 1 -8.69 1.31 9.66
C GLY A 1 -7.64 0.21 9.59
N ARG A 2 -7.63 -0.70 10.56
CA ARG A 2 -6.54 -1.67 10.81
C ARG A 2 -6.23 -2.67 9.70
N LEU A 3 -4.99 -3.13 9.61
CA LEU A 3 -4.67 -4.28 8.76
C LEU A 3 -5.39 -5.55 9.27
N PRO A 4 -5.78 -6.48 8.39
CA PRO A 4 -6.24 -7.80 8.81
C PRO A 4 -5.13 -8.51 9.58
N ASN A 5 -5.48 -9.28 10.61
CA ASN A 5 -4.52 -9.96 11.49
C ASN A 5 -3.52 -10.89 10.76
N THR A 6 -3.79 -11.25 9.51
CA THR A 6 -2.94 -12.11 8.67
C THR A 6 -1.90 -11.32 7.84
N VAL A 7 -1.97 -10.00 7.84
CA VAL A 7 -1.18 -9.09 7.02
C VAL A 7 -0.41 -8.13 7.92
N ASN A 8 0.91 -8.04 7.74
CA ASN A 8 1.76 -7.02 8.36
C ASN A 8 2.42 -6.17 7.28
N VAL A 9 3.09 -5.08 7.69
CA VAL A 9 3.77 -4.14 6.77
C VAL A 9 4.74 -4.86 5.83
N GLU A 10 5.56 -5.76 6.35
CA GLU A 10 6.54 -6.53 5.57
C GLU A 10 5.87 -7.34 4.46
N LYS A 11 4.79 -8.05 4.80
CA LYS A 11 3.98 -8.85 3.87
C LYS A 11 3.28 -7.99 2.82
N LEU A 12 2.86 -6.77 3.18
CA LEU A 12 2.24 -5.82 2.25
C LEU A 12 3.20 -5.34 1.18
N ILE A 13 4.43 -5.03 1.56
CA ILE A 13 5.45 -4.54 0.63
C ILE A 13 5.84 -5.63 -0.39
N VAL A 14 5.80 -6.90 0.01
CA VAL A 14 6.10 -8.04 -0.88
C VAL A 14 4.89 -8.54 -1.68
N GLY A 15 3.70 -7.95 -1.49
CA GLY A 15 2.53 -8.21 -2.33
C GLY A 15 1.46 -9.11 -1.74
N THR A 16 1.44 -9.31 -0.43
CA THR A 16 0.28 -9.93 0.23
C THR A 16 -0.91 -8.98 0.16
N SER A 17 -2.01 -9.47 -0.41
CA SER A 17 -3.25 -8.74 -0.60
C SER A 17 -4.37 -9.23 0.29
N TYR A 18 -5.22 -8.30 0.73
CA TYR A 18 -6.52 -8.64 1.31
C TYR A 18 -7.56 -7.61 0.89
N ALA A 19 -8.68 -8.08 0.34
CA ALA A 19 -9.82 -7.24 0.03
C ALA A 19 -10.83 -7.32 1.19
N ARG A 20 -11.05 -6.21 1.91
CA ARG A 20 -12.14 -6.15 2.90
C ARG A 20 -13.51 -6.22 2.24
N ASN A 21 -13.63 -5.63 1.04
CA ASN A 21 -14.85 -5.60 0.28
C ASN A 21 -14.58 -6.09 -1.16
N PRO A 22 -14.78 -7.39 -1.44
CA PRO A 22 -14.57 -7.96 -2.77
C PRO A 22 -15.46 -7.33 -3.86
N LEU A 23 -16.66 -6.87 -3.51
CA LEU A 23 -17.57 -6.23 -4.47
C LEU A 23 -17.00 -4.89 -4.96
N LEU A 24 -16.48 -4.07 -4.04
CA LEU A 24 -15.83 -2.81 -4.41
C LEU A 24 -14.58 -3.03 -5.25
N VAL A 25 -13.75 -4.03 -4.90
CA VAL A 25 -12.57 -4.38 -5.69
C VAL A 25 -12.97 -4.76 -7.12
N ARG A 26 -13.94 -5.66 -7.27
CA ARG A 26 -14.40 -6.10 -8.59
C ARG A 26 -15.06 -4.98 -9.39
N PHE A 27 -15.77 -4.08 -8.74
CA PHE A 27 -16.32 -2.89 -9.38
C PHE A 27 -15.22 -1.98 -9.94
N MET A 28 -14.18 -1.70 -9.16
CA MET A 28 -13.03 -0.89 -9.59
C MET A 28 -12.22 -1.57 -10.70
N GLU A 29 -12.08 -2.89 -10.65
CA GLU A 29 -11.46 -3.69 -11.73
C GLU A 29 -12.27 -3.58 -13.03
N ASN A 30 -13.59 -3.73 -12.97
CA ASN A 30 -14.46 -3.61 -14.15
C ASN A 30 -14.41 -2.22 -14.79
N LEU A 31 -14.20 -1.17 -13.99
CA LEU A 31 -14.05 0.21 -14.48
C LEU A 31 -12.63 0.52 -15.00
N GLY A 32 -11.69 -0.42 -14.86
CA GLY A 32 -10.30 -0.23 -15.30
C GLY A 32 -9.46 0.66 -14.37
N TYR A 33 -9.96 1.02 -13.18
CA TYR A 33 -9.21 1.80 -12.19
C TYR A 33 -8.21 0.97 -11.38
N MET A 34 -8.34 -0.35 -11.43
CA MET A 34 -7.51 -1.28 -10.70
C MET A 34 -7.24 -2.52 -11.55
N GLU A 35 -5.98 -2.94 -11.66
CA GLU A 35 -5.63 -4.13 -12.44
C GLU A 35 -5.75 -5.43 -11.63
N LYS A 36 -4.93 -5.57 -10.59
CA LYS A 36 -4.86 -6.77 -9.76
C LYS A 36 -4.68 -6.42 -8.29
N LEU A 37 -5.46 -7.08 -7.44
CA LEU A 37 -5.33 -6.99 -5.99
C LEU A 37 -3.93 -7.40 -5.51
N GLY A 38 -3.31 -6.54 -4.68
CA GLY A 38 -2.01 -6.82 -4.04
C GLY A 38 -0.80 -6.17 -4.69
N ARG A 39 -0.97 -5.47 -5.82
CA ARG A 39 0.16 -4.79 -6.47
C ARG A 39 0.28 -3.31 -6.14
N GLY A 40 -0.79 -2.68 -5.66
CA GLY A 40 -0.80 -1.23 -5.38
C GLY A 40 0.31 -0.78 -4.43
N LEU A 41 0.34 -1.29 -3.20
CA LEU A 41 1.32 -0.87 -2.19
C LEU A 41 2.76 -1.29 -2.51
N PRO A 42 3.04 -2.51 -3.00
CA PRO A 42 4.38 -2.85 -3.52
C PRO A 42 4.86 -1.91 -4.62
N MET A 43 3.98 -1.53 -5.56
CA MET A 43 4.34 -0.58 -6.62
C MET A 43 4.63 0.80 -6.06
N VAL A 44 3.78 1.32 -5.17
CA VAL A 44 4.03 2.62 -4.51
C VAL A 44 5.37 2.61 -3.76
N TYR A 45 5.67 1.54 -3.02
CA TYR A 45 6.96 1.40 -2.34
C TYR A 45 8.14 1.41 -3.31
N ARG A 46 8.07 0.58 -4.35
CA ARG A 46 9.11 0.50 -5.38
C ARG A 46 9.33 1.86 -6.06
N GLU A 47 8.27 2.51 -6.52
CA GLU A 47 8.38 3.81 -7.20
C GLU A 47 8.88 4.92 -6.27
N ALA A 48 8.45 4.93 -5.00
CA ALA A 48 8.98 5.88 -4.01
C ALA A 48 10.49 5.70 -3.81
N LYS A 49 10.98 4.46 -3.74
CA LYS A 49 12.42 4.17 -3.65
C LYS A 49 13.16 4.58 -4.93
N ASN A 50 12.62 4.29 -6.11
CA ASN A 50 13.19 4.68 -7.41
C ASN A 50 13.33 6.20 -7.53
N LEU A 51 12.34 6.95 -7.03
CA LEU A 51 12.32 8.42 -7.05
C LEU A 51 13.05 9.06 -5.87
N ASN A 52 13.75 8.26 -5.05
CA ASN A 52 14.40 8.70 -3.82
C ASN A 52 13.48 9.57 -2.95
N ARG A 53 12.26 9.08 -2.71
CA ARG A 53 11.23 9.68 -1.84
C ARG A 53 11.23 9.02 -0.47
N PHE A 54 10.72 9.75 0.50
CA PHE A 54 10.41 9.19 1.81
C PHE A 54 9.12 8.39 1.69
N ILE A 55 9.12 7.16 2.22
CA ILE A 55 7.92 6.36 2.36
C ILE A 55 7.97 5.59 3.67
N ASP A 56 6.85 5.61 4.38
CA ASP A 56 6.67 4.87 5.63
C ASP A 56 5.28 4.25 5.73
N PHE A 57 5.20 3.12 6.42
CA PHE A 57 4.00 2.33 6.64
C PHE A 57 3.85 2.09 8.13
N ILE A 58 2.86 2.74 8.73
CA ILE A 58 2.66 2.72 10.18
C ILE A 58 1.40 1.92 10.47
N ASP A 59 1.52 0.84 11.26
CA ASP A 59 0.40 0.05 11.75
C ASP A 59 0.27 0.20 13.27
N GLU A 60 -0.75 0.93 13.72
CA GLU A 60 -1.05 1.19 15.13
C GLU A 60 -2.22 0.31 15.64
N GLY A 61 -2.48 -0.81 14.98
CA GLY A 61 -3.47 -1.82 15.41
C GLY A 61 -4.93 -1.43 15.15
N GLU A 62 -5.32 -0.17 15.33
CA GLU A 62 -6.63 0.37 14.95
C GLU A 62 -6.58 1.10 13.60
N GLU A 63 -5.41 1.62 13.25
CA GLU A 63 -5.17 2.37 12.02
C GLU A 63 -3.90 1.90 11.32
N PHE A 64 -4.00 1.79 10.00
CA PHE A 64 -2.86 1.67 9.10
C PHE A 64 -2.73 2.96 8.30
N ARG A 65 -1.54 3.56 8.33
CA ARG A 65 -1.21 4.81 7.62
C ARG A 65 -0.07 4.57 6.64
N VAL A 66 -0.15 5.25 5.50
CA VAL A 66 0.92 5.32 4.50
C VAL A 66 1.33 6.78 4.39
N ILE A 67 2.62 7.06 4.63
CA ILE A 67 3.18 8.40 4.52
C ILE A 67 4.11 8.41 3.31
N LEU A 68 3.85 9.31 2.36
CA LEU A 68 4.71 9.54 1.20
C LEU A 68 5.14 11.01 1.21
N GLY A 69 6.44 11.25 1.14
CA GLY A 69 7.00 12.60 1.25
C GLY A 69 8.24 12.81 0.40
N LEU A 70 8.68 14.06 0.29
CA LEU A 70 9.97 14.40 -0.28
C LEU A 70 11.06 13.95 0.72
N ASN A 71 12.12 13.31 0.25
CA ASN A 71 13.32 13.21 1.08
C ASN A 71 13.86 14.63 1.26
N ALA A 72 14.07 15.05 2.52
CA ALA A 72 14.81 16.27 2.78
C ALA A 72 16.19 16.12 2.11
N PHE A 73 16.56 17.06 1.24
CA PHE A 73 17.89 17.11 0.67
C PHE A 73 18.88 17.07 1.84
N LYS A 74 19.72 16.02 1.90
CA LYS A 74 20.92 16.07 2.72
C LYS A 74 21.82 17.11 2.05
N SER A 75 21.98 18.26 2.72
CA SER A 75 23.05 19.22 2.42
C SER A 75 24.40 18.58 2.64
#